data_AF-A0A0H5Q696-F1
#
_entry.id   AF-A0A0H5Q696-F1
#
_cell.length_a   1.000
_cell.length_b   1.000
_cell.length_c   1.000
_cell.angle_alpha   90.00
_cell.angle_beta   90.00
_cell.angle_gamma   90.00
#
_symmetry.space_group_name_H-M   'P 1'
#
loop_
_entity.id
_entity.type
_entity.pdbx_description
1 polymer ?
#
loop_
_entity_poly.entity_id
_entity_poly.type
_entity_poly.pdbx_seq_one_letter_code
_entity_poly.pdbx_strand_id
1 'polypeptide(L)'
;MKQITNIRKAVCSMANELKKAGYSLSEAFKKAWRRVKLTMTIRAAGTTFENRQERLNFLKNFKPEDLTVTLDREADNQRDSNAIRITVHILPIKRKTVIGYVPAGLARELAKAIDAGAQVKAKLLQIIGGYGWKESLGALINIAV
;
A
#
# COMPACT_ATOMS: atom_id res chain seq x y z
N MET A 1 -22.13 6.52 1.66
CA MET A 1 -22.60 6.22 0.28
C MET A 1 -21.50 6.26 -0.78
N LYS A 2 -20.70 7.33 -0.92
CA LYS A 2 -19.67 7.46 -1.98
C LYS A 2 -18.67 6.30 -2.06
N GLN A 3 -18.23 5.75 -0.92
CA GLN A 3 -17.28 4.64 -0.85
C GLN A 3 -17.84 3.31 -1.42
N ILE A 4 -19.09 2.96 -1.09
CA ILE A 4 -19.75 1.73 -1.58
C ILE A 4 -19.92 1.79 -3.10
N THR A 5 -20.29 2.96 -3.64
CA THR A 5 -20.43 3.18 -5.08
C THR A 5 -19.09 3.03 -5.80
N ASN A 6 -18.00 3.54 -5.22
CA ASN A 6 -16.65 3.41 -5.80
C ASN A 6 -16.17 1.95 -5.82
N ILE A 7 -16.46 1.18 -4.75
CA ILE A 7 -16.16 -0.26 -4.67
C ILE A 7 -16.90 -1.04 -5.76
N ARG A 8 -18.20 -0.81 -5.92
CA ARG A 8 -19.02 -1.50 -6.96
C ARG A 8 -18.53 -1.17 -8.37
N LYS A 9 -18.19 0.10 -8.64
CA LYS A 9 -17.61 0.51 -9.92
C LYS A 9 -16.28 -0.21 -10.19
N ALA A 10 -15.39 -0.25 -9.21
CA ALA A 10 -14.10 -0.95 -9.34
C ALA A 10 -14.28 -2.46 -9.60
N VAL A 11 -15.21 -3.11 -8.90
CA VAL A 11 -15.55 -4.52 -9.12
C VAL A 11 -16.08 -4.73 -10.54
N CYS A 12 -17.04 -3.94 -11.00
CA CYS A 12 -17.61 -4.08 -12.34
C CYS A 12 -16.54 -3.88 -13.43
N SER A 13 -15.68 -2.86 -13.30
CA SER A 13 -14.57 -2.65 -14.24
C SER A 13 -13.62 -3.85 -14.27
N MET A 14 -13.21 -4.37 -13.12
CA MET A 14 -12.35 -5.56 -13.06
C MET A 14 -13.01 -6.84 -13.59
N ALA A 15 -14.30 -7.04 -13.30
CA ALA A 15 -15.04 -8.19 -13.80
C ALA A 15 -15.17 -8.14 -15.33
N ASN A 16 -15.36 -6.97 -15.92
CA ASN A 16 -15.42 -6.80 -17.38
C ASN A 16 -14.08 -7.13 -18.05
N GLU A 17 -12.96 -6.69 -17.48
CA GLU A 17 -11.63 -7.05 -17.99
C GLU A 17 -11.35 -8.55 -17.87
N LEU A 18 -11.74 -9.18 -16.74
CA LEU A 18 -11.64 -10.62 -16.58
C LEU A 18 -12.56 -11.38 -17.57
N LYS A 19 -13.74 -10.85 -17.88
CA LYS A 19 -14.63 -11.44 -18.88
C LYS A 19 -14.00 -11.38 -20.29
N LYS A 20 -13.33 -10.28 -20.65
CA LYS A 20 -12.56 -10.16 -21.90
C LYS A 20 -11.40 -11.15 -21.95
N ALA A 21 -10.80 -11.47 -20.81
CA ALA A 21 -9.74 -12.47 -20.68
C ALA A 21 -10.25 -13.93 -20.68
N GLY A 22 -11.53 -14.18 -20.96
CA GLY A 22 -12.10 -15.52 -21.16
C GLY A 22 -12.79 -16.15 -19.95
N TYR A 23 -12.83 -15.47 -18.79
CA TYR A 23 -13.55 -15.99 -17.61
C TYR A 23 -15.07 -15.95 -17.80
N SER A 24 -15.81 -16.87 -17.16
CA SER A 24 -17.27 -16.74 -17.09
C SER A 24 -17.67 -15.50 -16.29
N LEU A 25 -18.86 -14.95 -16.54
CA LEU A 25 -19.32 -13.74 -15.85
C LEU A 25 -19.34 -13.95 -14.32
N SER A 26 -19.80 -15.12 -13.86
CA SER A 26 -19.85 -15.47 -12.44
C SER A 26 -18.46 -15.53 -11.81
N GLU A 27 -17.49 -16.18 -12.48
CA GLU A 27 -16.11 -16.28 -11.98
C GLU A 27 -15.39 -14.94 -11.99
N ALA A 28 -15.61 -14.13 -13.03
CA ALA A 28 -15.04 -12.79 -13.14
C ALA A 28 -15.51 -11.88 -11.99
N PHE A 29 -16.81 -11.88 -11.69
CA PHE A 29 -17.36 -11.13 -10.56
C PHE A 29 -16.89 -11.66 -9.20
N LYS A 30 -16.85 -12.99 -9.00
CA LYS A 30 -16.32 -13.59 -7.76
C LYS A 30 -14.85 -13.25 -7.53
N LYS A 31 -14.01 -13.32 -8.58
CA LYS A 31 -12.59 -12.94 -8.52
C LYS A 31 -12.40 -11.44 -8.31
N ALA A 32 -13.15 -10.59 -9.02
CA ALA A 32 -13.11 -9.14 -8.84
C ALA A 32 -13.53 -8.72 -7.43
N TRP A 33 -14.60 -9.31 -6.90
CA TRP A 33 -15.07 -9.05 -5.54
C TRP A 33 -14.08 -9.49 -4.48
N ARG A 34 -13.44 -10.66 -4.66
CA ARG A 34 -12.38 -11.14 -3.77
C ARG A 34 -11.18 -10.20 -3.79
N ARG A 35 -10.74 -9.76 -4.98
CA ARG A 35 -9.62 -8.81 -5.13
C ARG A 35 -9.91 -7.46 -4.48
N VAL A 36 -11.10 -6.90 -4.68
CA VAL A 36 -11.47 -5.60 -4.08
C VAL A 36 -11.67 -5.70 -2.57
N LYS A 37 -12.12 -6.85 -2.04
CA LYS A 37 -12.17 -7.08 -0.59
C LYS A 37 -10.80 -7.25 0.07
N LEU A 38 -9.81 -7.75 -0.68
CA LEU A 38 -8.46 -8.00 -0.17
C LEU A 38 -7.49 -6.84 -0.43
N THR A 39 -7.93 -5.78 -1.11
CA THR A 39 -7.15 -4.55 -1.24
C THR A 39 -7.58 -3.51 -0.23
N MET A 40 -6.60 -2.83 0.37
CA MET A 40 -6.84 -1.76 1.33
C MET A 40 -5.87 -0.61 1.08
N THR A 41 -6.37 0.62 1.17
CA THR A 41 -5.54 1.81 1.12
C THR A 41 -5.33 2.34 2.52
N ILE A 42 -4.07 2.45 2.92
CA ILE A 42 -3.66 2.92 4.23
C ILE A 42 -2.82 4.18 4.11
N ARG A 43 -2.79 4.97 5.19
CA ARG A 43 -1.77 6.00 5.38
C ARG A 43 -0.60 5.37 6.14
N ALA A 44 0.62 5.53 5.63
CA ALA A 44 1.83 5.10 6.34
C ALA A 44 1.94 5.81 7.70
N ALA A 45 2.27 5.04 8.73
CA ALA A 45 2.52 5.53 10.08
C ALA A 45 3.99 5.92 10.25
N GLY A 46 4.26 6.78 11.21
CA GLY A 46 5.63 7.17 11.57
C GLY A 46 6.36 8.06 10.55
N THR A 47 5.64 8.68 9.60
CA THR A 47 6.25 9.49 8.53
C THR A 47 6.95 10.74 9.01
N THR A 48 6.70 11.18 10.25
CA THR A 48 7.31 12.37 10.88
C THR A 48 8.58 12.07 11.67
N PHE A 49 8.90 10.80 11.91
CA PHE A 49 10.07 10.40 12.69
C PHE A 49 11.31 10.32 11.82
N GLU A 50 12.48 10.61 12.41
CA GLU A 50 13.78 10.63 11.72
C GLU A 50 13.74 11.51 10.46
N ASN A 51 14.54 11.17 9.45
CA ASN A 51 14.59 11.90 8.20
C ASN A 51 13.52 11.46 7.17
N ARG A 52 12.35 11.00 7.62
CA ARG A 52 11.30 10.49 6.70
C ARG A 52 10.58 11.59 5.94
N GLN A 53 10.50 12.81 6.48
CA GLN A 53 9.91 13.95 5.79
C GLN A 53 10.72 14.35 4.55
N GLU A 54 12.04 14.46 4.65
CA GLU A 54 12.88 14.77 3.48
C GLU A 54 12.86 13.63 2.46
N ARG A 55 12.87 12.37 2.94
CA ARG A 55 12.74 11.19 2.05
C ARG A 55 11.42 11.22 1.27
N LEU A 56 10.30 11.52 1.93
CA LEU A 56 9.01 11.67 1.26
C LEU A 56 9.00 12.83 0.28
N ASN A 57 9.63 13.95 0.64
CA ASN A 57 9.75 15.10 -0.27
C ASN A 57 10.58 14.74 -1.52
N PHE A 58 11.70 14.05 -1.32
CA PHE A 58 12.58 13.59 -2.40
C PHE A 58 11.87 12.63 -3.36
N LEU A 59 11.02 11.74 -2.84
CA LEU A 59 10.27 10.78 -3.64
C LEU A 59 9.23 11.44 -4.58
N LYS A 60 8.81 12.69 -4.32
CA LYS A 60 7.90 13.43 -5.23
C LYS A 60 8.52 13.71 -6.60
N ASN A 61 9.86 13.67 -6.71
CA ASN A 61 10.57 13.92 -7.96
C ASN A 61 10.56 12.73 -8.93
N PHE A 62 10.04 11.57 -8.50
CA PHE A 62 10.01 10.35 -9.31
C PHE A 62 8.61 10.04 -9.82
N LYS A 63 8.52 9.42 -11.00
CA LYS A 63 7.25 8.94 -11.51
C LYS A 63 6.79 7.73 -10.70
N PRO A 64 5.48 7.51 -10.53
CA PRO A 64 4.98 6.33 -9.83
C PRO A 64 5.44 4.99 -10.42
N GLU A 65 5.75 4.95 -11.71
CA GLU A 65 6.27 3.77 -12.42
C GLU A 65 7.70 3.40 -12.00
N ASP A 66 8.48 4.41 -11.59
CA ASP A 66 9.87 4.27 -11.14
C ASP A 66 9.98 3.84 -9.68
N LEU A 67 8.85 3.76 -8.97
CA LEU A 67 8.76 3.47 -7.55
C LEU A 67 8.05 2.15 -7.31
N THR A 68 8.74 1.23 -6.65
CA THR A 68 8.14 -0.03 -6.17
C THR A 68 8.16 -0.06 -4.64
N VAL A 69 7.22 -0.78 -4.04
CA VAL A 69 7.08 -0.85 -2.58
C VAL A 69 7.17 -2.29 -2.13
N THR A 70 7.99 -2.53 -1.11
CA THR A 70 7.99 -3.78 -0.35
C THR A 70 7.52 -3.53 1.07
N LEU A 71 6.82 -4.52 1.60
CA LEU A 71 6.44 -4.59 3.01
C LEU A 71 7.36 -5.61 3.67
N ASP A 72 8.26 -5.12 4.53
CA ASP A 72 9.27 -5.95 5.17
C ASP A 72 8.85 -6.20 6.61
N ARG A 73 8.69 -7.48 6.98
CA ARG A 73 8.37 -7.90 8.34
C ARG A 73 9.55 -7.63 9.28
N GLU A 74 9.31 -6.94 10.39
CA GLU A 74 10.32 -6.59 11.39
C GLU A 74 9.93 -7.16 12.77
N ALA A 75 10.16 -8.45 12.96
CA ALA A 75 9.72 -9.19 14.15
C ALA A 75 10.53 -8.85 15.42
N ASP A 76 11.74 -8.36 15.24
CA ASP A 76 12.71 -7.94 16.27
C ASP A 76 12.54 -6.46 16.68
N ASN A 77 11.52 -5.77 16.17
CA ASN A 77 11.28 -4.38 16.52
C ASN A 77 10.97 -4.23 18.02
N GLN A 78 11.75 -3.39 18.70
CA GLN A 78 11.67 -3.22 20.16
C GLN A 78 10.35 -2.63 20.66
N ARG A 79 9.58 -1.95 19.81
CA ARG A 79 8.33 -1.27 20.19
C ARG A 79 7.08 -2.07 19.82
N ASP A 80 7.08 -2.71 18.66
CA ASP A 80 5.96 -3.51 18.16
C ASP A 80 6.48 -4.75 17.44
N SER A 81 6.35 -5.91 18.07
CA SER A 81 6.76 -7.19 17.49
C SER A 81 6.01 -7.52 16.20
N ASN A 82 4.88 -6.88 15.89
CA ASN A 82 4.13 -7.04 14.63
C ASN A 82 4.51 -5.99 13.57
N ALA A 83 5.56 -5.19 13.79
CA ALA A 83 5.93 -4.13 12.88
C ALA A 83 6.15 -4.63 11.45
N ILE A 84 5.61 -3.87 10.50
CA ILE A 84 5.80 -4.08 9.06
C ILE A 84 6.28 -2.76 8.48
N ARG A 85 7.52 -2.77 8.03
CA ARG A 85 8.22 -1.63 7.46
C ARG A 85 7.81 -1.41 6.01
N ILE A 86 7.64 -0.16 5.63
CA ILE A 86 7.30 0.22 4.26
C ILE A 86 8.57 0.77 3.59
N THR A 87 9.11 -0.01 2.66
CA THR A 87 10.33 0.31 1.91
C THR A 87 9.96 0.65 0.47
N VAL A 88 10.36 1.84 0.02
CA VAL A 88 10.23 2.26 -1.38
C VAL A 88 11.56 2.05 -2.09
N HIS A 89 11.54 1.33 -3.20
CA HIS A 89 12.68 1.16 -4.10
C HIS A 89 12.52 2.11 -5.29
N ILE A 90 13.58 2.85 -5.58
CA ILE A 90 13.68 3.87 -6.60
C ILE A 90 14.50 3.29 -7.74
N LEU A 91 13.81 2.78 -8.76
CA LEU A 91 14.41 2.01 -9.85
C LEU A 91 15.50 2.78 -10.62
N PRO A 92 15.30 4.06 -11.00
CA PRO A 92 16.28 4.80 -11.81
C PRO A 92 17.66 4.95 -11.14
N ILE A 93 17.70 5.03 -9.81
CA ILE A 93 18.94 5.24 -9.05
C ILE A 93 19.36 4.01 -8.24
N LYS A 94 18.63 2.88 -8.36
CA LYS A 94 18.88 1.62 -7.64
C LYS A 94 19.04 1.80 -6.13
N ARG A 95 18.30 2.73 -5.53
CA ARG A 95 18.30 2.97 -4.08
C ARG A 95 16.96 2.59 -3.48
N LYS A 96 16.96 2.30 -2.18
CA LYS A 96 15.74 2.06 -1.41
C LYS A 96 15.73 2.92 -0.16
N THR A 97 14.53 3.29 0.29
CA THR A 97 14.35 4.13 1.46
C THR A 97 13.13 3.69 2.26
N VAL A 98 13.23 3.77 3.58
CA VAL A 98 12.12 3.51 4.49
C VAL A 98 11.33 4.79 4.67
N ILE A 99 10.03 4.73 4.36
CA ILE A 99 9.13 5.89 4.42
C ILE A 99 8.21 5.87 5.64
N GLY A 100 8.12 4.74 6.34
CA GLY A 100 7.27 4.57 7.50
C GLY A 100 6.93 3.11 7.75
N TYR A 101 5.84 2.90 8.47
CA TYR A 101 5.34 1.58 8.88
C TYR A 101 3.86 1.42 8.53
N VAL A 102 3.41 0.17 8.44
CA VAL A 102 1.98 -0.14 8.45
C VAL A 102 1.42 0.25 9.83
N PRO A 103 0.23 0.90 9.91
CA PRO A 103 -0.38 1.24 11.19
C PRO A 103 -0.53 0.01 12.10
N ALA A 104 -0.15 0.13 13.37
CA ALA A 104 -0.08 -0.98 14.33
C ALA A 104 -1.34 -1.84 14.39
N GLY A 105 -2.52 -1.20 14.36
CA GLY A 105 -3.81 -1.90 14.39
C GLY A 105 -4.01 -2.85 13.20
N LEU A 106 -3.49 -2.51 12.02
CA LEU A 106 -3.50 -3.39 10.85
C LEU A 106 -2.31 -4.35 10.86
N ALA A 107 -1.14 -3.88 11.29
CA ALA A 107 0.09 -4.65 11.31
C ALA A 107 -0.06 -5.94 12.11
N ARG A 108 -0.82 -5.92 13.22
CA ARG A 108 -1.09 -7.12 14.05
C ARG A 108 -1.67 -8.29 13.27
N GLU A 109 -2.64 -8.06 12.38
CA GLU A 109 -3.26 -9.15 11.61
C GLU A 109 -2.46 -9.44 10.33
N LEU A 110 -1.92 -8.40 9.68
CA LEU A 110 -1.13 -8.56 8.47
C LEU A 110 0.19 -9.30 8.73
N ALA A 111 0.81 -9.10 9.90
CA ALA A 111 2.03 -9.78 10.32
C ALA A 111 1.81 -11.28 10.39
N LYS A 112 0.75 -11.74 11.07
CA LYS A 112 0.38 -13.16 11.12
C LYS A 112 0.19 -13.77 9.74
N ALA A 113 -0.44 -13.02 8.83
CA ALA A 113 -0.64 -13.48 7.46
C ALA A 113 0.70 -13.63 6.70
N ILE A 114 1.59 -12.64 6.82
CA ILE A 114 2.94 -12.70 6.23
C ILE A 114 3.75 -13.85 6.83
N ASP A 115 3.73 -13.99 8.16
CA ASP A 115 4.44 -15.04 8.90
C ASP A 115 3.92 -16.45 8.53
N ALA A 116 2.64 -16.55 8.15
CA ALA A 116 2.02 -17.76 7.59
C ALA A 116 2.28 -17.97 6.09
N GLY A 117 3.07 -17.10 5.44
CA GLY A 117 3.47 -17.21 4.04
C GLY A 117 2.55 -16.53 3.02
N ALA A 118 1.63 -15.66 3.44
CA ALA A 118 0.78 -14.91 2.52
C ALA A 118 1.63 -13.92 1.68
N GLN A 119 1.37 -13.91 0.37
CA GLN A 119 2.05 -12.98 -0.54
C GLN A 119 1.34 -11.62 -0.54
N VAL A 120 1.94 -10.66 0.16
CA VAL A 120 1.40 -9.30 0.22
C VAL A 120 2.10 -8.40 -0.78
N LYS A 121 1.33 -7.76 -1.66
CA LYS A 121 1.82 -6.76 -2.62
C LYS A 121 1.46 -5.36 -2.13
N ALA A 122 2.35 -4.41 -2.36
CA ALA A 122 2.11 -3.02 -2.03
C ALA A 122 2.44 -2.08 -3.20
N LYS A 123 1.71 -0.96 -3.26
CA LYS A 123 1.97 0.12 -4.21
C LYS A 123 1.84 1.48 -3.53
N LEU A 124 2.79 2.36 -3.78
CA LEU A 124 2.68 3.76 -3.41
C LEU A 124 1.67 4.43 -4.35
N LEU A 125 0.55 4.90 -3.80
CA LEU A 125 -0.47 5.60 -4.57
C LEU A 125 -0.13 7.07 -4.72
N GLN A 126 0.18 7.72 -3.59
CA GLN A 126 0.41 9.16 -3.56
C GLN A 126 1.16 9.57 -2.30
N ILE A 127 1.97 10.62 -2.42
CA ILE A 127 2.51 11.37 -1.29
C ILE A 127 1.57 12.54 -1.02
N ILE A 128 1.02 12.60 0.20
CA ILE A 128 -0.03 13.54 0.60
C ILE A 128 0.47 14.50 1.69
N GLY A 129 -0.26 15.57 1.94
CA GLY A 129 0.07 16.56 2.96
C GLY A 129 1.19 17.51 2.54
N GLY A 130 1.61 18.37 3.48
CA GLY A 130 2.59 19.42 3.21
C GLY A 130 2.04 20.52 2.31
N TYR A 131 0.73 20.81 2.40
CA TYR A 131 0.07 21.86 1.61
C TYR A 131 0.18 23.25 2.25
N GLY A 132 0.65 23.32 3.50
CA GLY A 132 0.77 24.56 4.24
C GLY A 132 1.85 24.53 5.32
N TRP A 133 2.04 25.67 5.98
CA TRP A 133 3.02 25.84 7.06
C TRP A 133 2.75 24.85 8.20
N LYS A 134 3.79 24.13 8.63
CA LYS A 134 3.79 23.07 9.67
C LYS A 134 3.00 21.79 9.32
N GLU A 135 2.48 21.62 8.11
CA GLU A 135 1.91 20.34 7.71
C GLU A 135 2.99 19.33 7.35
N SER A 136 2.87 18.12 7.88
CA SER A 136 3.77 17.01 7.54
C SER A 136 3.29 16.21 6.33
N LEU A 137 4.25 15.75 5.54
CA LEU A 137 4.04 14.78 4.47
C LEU A 137 3.62 13.42 5.03
N GLY A 138 2.77 12.74 4.28
CA GLY A 138 2.39 11.35 4.46
C GLY A 138 2.45 10.58 3.15
N ALA A 139 2.23 9.27 3.22
CA ALA A 139 2.16 8.41 2.04
C ALA A 139 0.91 7.52 2.10
N LEU A 140 0.20 7.43 0.98
CA LEU A 140 -0.89 6.49 0.78
C LEU A 140 -0.36 5.22 0.10
N ILE A 141 -0.53 4.09 0.76
CA ILE A 141 -0.09 2.79 0.29
C ILE A 141 -1.30 1.91 0.05
N ASN A 142 -1.42 1.35 -1.14
CA ASN A 142 -2.35 0.27 -1.40
C ASN A 142 -1.66 -1.05 -1.08
N ILE A 143 -2.32 -1.88 -0.28
CA ILE A 143 -1.89 -3.22 0.08
C ILE A 143 -2.90 -4.20 -0.50
N ALA A 144 -2.42 -5.27 -1.13
CA ALA A 144 -3.22 -6.37 -1.65
C ALA A 144 -2.64 -7.69 -1.13
N VAL A 145 -3.50 -8.52 -0.54
CA VAL A 145 -3.19 -9.85 0.00
C VAL A 145 -3.77 -10.94 -0.91
#